data_AF-A0A534NCX8-F1
#
_entry.id   AF-A0A534NCX8-F1
#
_cell.length_a   1.000
_cell.length_b   1.000
_cell.length_c   1.000
_cell.angle_alpha   90.00
_cell.angle_beta   90.00
_cell.angle_gamma   90.00
#
_symmetry.space_group_name_H-M   'P 1'
#
loop_
_entity.id
_entity.type
_entity.pdbx_description
1 polymer ?
#
loop_
_entity_poly.entity_id
_entity_poly.type
_entity_poly.pdbx_seq_one_letter_code
_entity_poly.pdbx_strand_id
1 'polypeptide(L)'
;MCAVKTKDAIRQEVWALLRQKKVARFPGAEGRIPNFIGAEKCAKILAQSPAWKNAKVIKANPDSPQRAVRQRALEEGKVIYMAVPRLREPKPFIELDPSKLQSSPYNASSIKGAFKYGRPVTLDEVKRIDLVVCGSVAVNRRGARLGKGGGYSDLEFALLREERKISGQTPIVTTVHPLQIFDTDLPMTEHDIPLNAIVTPDEIIPLKPHYRRPKGIYWHLLPAEKIDAIPVLMARKETKKRRTQKQK
;
A
#
# COMPACT_ATOMS: atom_id res chain seq x y z
N MET A 1 3.36 -23.85 23.84
CA MET A 1 3.51 -22.55 23.14
C MET A 1 3.61 -22.85 21.64
N CYS A 2 2.67 -22.41 20.80
CA CYS A 2 2.87 -22.49 19.35
C CYS A 2 4.01 -21.55 18.96
N ALA A 3 5.03 -22.06 18.27
CA ALA A 3 6.07 -21.22 17.69
C ALA A 3 5.44 -20.16 16.78
N VAL A 4 5.83 -18.89 16.96
CA VAL A 4 5.37 -17.80 16.09
C VAL A 4 5.86 -18.10 14.67
N LYS A 5 4.93 -18.30 13.73
CA LYS A 5 5.27 -18.57 12.32
C LYS A 5 6.07 -17.40 11.75
N THR A 6 7.08 -17.70 10.95
CA THR A 6 7.84 -16.66 10.23
C THR A 6 6.95 -15.93 9.22
N LYS A 7 7.33 -14.70 8.86
CA LYS A 7 6.65 -13.92 7.82
C LYS A 7 6.53 -14.71 6.51
N ASP A 8 7.56 -15.45 6.11
CA ASP A 8 7.53 -16.25 4.88
C ASP A 8 6.65 -17.49 4.98
N ALA A 9 6.65 -18.19 6.12
CA ALA A 9 5.76 -19.34 6.32
C ALA A 9 4.28 -18.93 6.18
N ILE A 10 3.90 -17.78 6.75
CA ILE A 10 2.54 -17.23 6.64
C ILE A 10 2.19 -16.90 5.18
N ARG A 11 3.13 -16.32 4.42
CA ARG A 11 2.88 -16.02 2.99
C ARG A 11 2.60 -17.29 2.20
N GLN A 12 3.42 -18.31 2.38
CA GLN A 12 3.27 -19.60 1.69
C GLN A 12 1.94 -20.27 2.04
N GLU A 13 1.58 -20.27 3.32
CA GLU A 13 0.29 -20.78 3.81
C GLU A 13 -0.90 -20.09 3.14
N VAL A 14 -0.92 -18.76 3.11
CA VAL A 14 -2.01 -18.01 2.48
C VAL A 14 -2.08 -18.25 0.98
N TRP A 15 -0.93 -18.22 0.29
CA TRP A 15 -0.90 -18.46 -1.15
C TRP A 15 -1.41 -19.86 -1.50
N ALA A 16 -1.00 -20.87 -0.75
CA ALA A 16 -1.50 -22.23 -0.89
C ALA A 16 -3.00 -22.33 -0.59
N LEU A 17 -3.47 -21.70 0.49
CA LEU A 17 -4.87 -21.71 0.90
C LEU A 17 -5.79 -21.09 -0.16
N LEU A 18 -5.45 -19.90 -0.69
CA LEU A 18 -6.25 -19.23 -1.71
C LEU A 18 -6.29 -20.02 -3.03
N ARG A 19 -5.19 -20.71 -3.36
CA ARG A 19 -5.11 -21.62 -4.52
C ARG A 19 -5.99 -22.85 -4.31
N GLN A 20 -5.86 -23.52 -3.17
CA GLN A 20 -6.63 -24.72 -2.82
C GLN A 20 -8.14 -24.43 -2.79
N LYS A 21 -8.54 -23.29 -2.24
CA LYS A 21 -9.94 -22.85 -2.17
C LYS A 21 -10.45 -22.26 -3.49
N LYS A 22 -9.61 -22.20 -4.55
CA LYS A 22 -9.96 -21.70 -5.89
C LYS A 22 -10.53 -20.28 -5.90
N VAL A 23 -10.10 -19.45 -4.94
CA VAL A 23 -10.52 -18.04 -4.84
C VAL A 23 -9.50 -17.07 -5.44
N ALA A 24 -8.30 -17.55 -5.77
CA ALA A 24 -7.27 -16.75 -6.43
C ALA A 24 -7.64 -16.46 -7.90
N ARG A 25 -7.47 -15.22 -8.34
CA ARG A 25 -7.66 -14.78 -9.74
C ARG A 25 -6.32 -14.48 -10.39
N PHE A 26 -6.29 -14.42 -11.73
CA PHE A 26 -5.13 -13.93 -12.48
C PHE A 26 -4.65 -12.57 -11.90
N PRO A 27 -3.35 -12.36 -11.65
CA PRO A 27 -2.20 -13.18 -12.06
C PRO A 27 -1.77 -14.26 -11.05
N GLY A 28 -2.66 -14.68 -10.14
CA GLY A 28 -2.40 -15.68 -9.11
C GLY A 28 -2.07 -15.07 -7.75
N ALA A 29 -1.89 -15.95 -6.75
CA ALA A 29 -1.58 -15.57 -5.37
C ALA A 29 -0.06 -15.52 -5.10
N GLU A 30 0.66 -16.54 -5.55
CA GLU A 30 2.05 -16.81 -5.18
C GLU A 30 3.03 -15.69 -5.56
N GLY A 31 3.92 -15.34 -4.63
CA GLY A 31 4.89 -14.26 -4.81
C GLY A 31 4.28 -12.85 -4.91
N ARG A 32 2.96 -12.71 -4.70
CA ARG A 32 2.19 -11.48 -4.98
C ARG A 32 1.31 -11.10 -3.80
N ILE A 33 0.80 -9.87 -3.87
CA ILE A 33 -0.44 -9.56 -3.15
C ILE A 33 -1.55 -10.34 -3.87
N PRO A 34 -2.26 -11.27 -3.21
CA PRO A 34 -3.15 -12.18 -3.91
C PRO A 34 -4.33 -11.45 -4.55
N ASN A 35 -4.54 -11.65 -5.86
CA ASN A 35 -5.80 -11.25 -6.47
C ASN A 35 -6.88 -12.30 -6.17
N PHE A 36 -8.11 -11.88 -5.90
CA PHE A 36 -9.15 -12.77 -5.39
C PHE A 36 -10.54 -12.46 -5.96
N ILE A 37 -11.41 -13.47 -5.96
CA ILE A 37 -12.85 -13.32 -6.25
C ILE A 37 -13.47 -12.44 -5.17
N GLY A 38 -14.09 -11.32 -5.58
CA GLY A 38 -14.73 -10.37 -4.67
C GLY A 38 -13.96 -9.06 -4.46
N ALA A 39 -12.80 -8.86 -5.10
CA ALA A 39 -12.05 -7.60 -5.02
C ALA A 39 -12.88 -6.37 -5.46
N GLU A 40 -13.74 -6.52 -6.46
CA GLU A 40 -14.67 -5.48 -6.90
C GLU A 40 -15.75 -5.19 -5.86
N LYS A 41 -16.22 -6.22 -5.13
CA LYS A 41 -17.19 -6.07 -4.03
C LYS A 41 -16.54 -5.34 -2.85
N CYS A 42 -15.28 -5.64 -2.52
CA CYS A 42 -14.51 -4.87 -1.54
C CYS A 42 -14.45 -3.38 -1.89
N ALA A 43 -14.22 -3.02 -3.16
CA ALA A 43 -14.20 -1.62 -3.58
C ALA A 43 -15.55 -0.93 -3.40
N LYS A 44 -16.66 -1.63 -3.71
CA LYS A 44 -18.03 -1.15 -3.47
C LYS A 44 -18.35 -0.99 -1.99
N ILE A 45 -17.82 -1.85 -1.12
CA ILE A 45 -18.02 -1.75 0.33
C ILE A 45 -17.17 -0.61 0.90
N LEU A 46 -15.89 -0.54 0.56
CA LEU A 46 -15.00 0.54 1.00
C LEU A 46 -15.58 1.92 0.67
N ALA A 47 -16.24 2.05 -0.48
CA ALA A 47 -16.95 3.24 -0.91
C ALA A 47 -17.96 3.81 0.09
N GLN A 48 -18.57 2.93 0.87
CA GLN A 48 -19.64 3.29 1.82
C GLN A 48 -19.05 3.90 3.10
N SER A 49 -17.75 3.70 3.35
CA SER A 49 -17.07 4.18 4.56
C SER A 49 -16.92 5.70 4.61
N PRO A 50 -16.92 6.29 5.81
CA PRO A 50 -16.60 7.72 5.98
C PRO A 50 -15.21 8.08 5.45
N ALA A 51 -14.22 7.19 5.65
CA ALA A 51 -12.85 7.40 5.17
C ALA A 51 -12.78 7.56 3.65
N TRP A 52 -13.59 6.80 2.91
CA TRP A 52 -13.70 6.94 1.46
C TRP A 52 -14.48 8.18 1.04
N LYS A 53 -15.65 8.41 1.63
CA LYS A 53 -16.54 9.53 1.29
C LYS A 53 -15.84 10.88 1.46
N ASN A 54 -15.04 11.01 2.52
CA ASN A 54 -14.28 12.23 2.83
C ASN A 54 -12.99 12.37 2.01
N ALA A 55 -12.48 11.31 1.39
CA ALA A 55 -11.22 11.34 0.66
C ALA A 55 -11.38 11.99 -0.72
N LYS A 56 -10.48 12.91 -1.04
CA LYS A 56 -10.30 13.51 -2.38
C LYS A 56 -9.01 13.01 -3.04
N VAL A 57 -8.01 12.68 -2.22
CA VAL A 57 -6.71 12.17 -2.66
C VAL A 57 -6.40 10.84 -1.98
N ILE A 58 -6.19 9.79 -2.77
CA ILE A 58 -5.98 8.42 -2.27
C ILE A 58 -4.65 7.89 -2.76
N LYS A 59 -3.84 7.33 -1.85
CA LYS A 59 -2.71 6.48 -2.24
C LYS A 59 -3.18 5.03 -2.29
N ALA A 60 -3.03 4.37 -3.43
CA ALA A 60 -3.40 2.96 -3.58
C ALA A 60 -2.24 2.17 -4.22
N ASN A 61 -1.86 1.04 -3.62
CA ASN A 61 -0.80 0.19 -4.16
C ASN A 61 -1.14 -0.31 -5.58
N PRO A 62 -0.14 -0.55 -6.45
CA PRO A 62 -0.35 -0.92 -7.85
C PRO A 62 -0.92 -2.32 -8.07
N ASP A 63 -0.83 -3.21 -7.07
CA ASP A 63 -1.18 -4.61 -7.21
C ASP A 63 -2.63 -4.82 -7.68
N SER A 64 -2.85 -5.90 -8.42
CA SER A 64 -4.13 -6.25 -9.07
C SER A 64 -5.37 -6.22 -8.16
N PRO A 65 -5.35 -6.75 -6.91
CA PRO A 65 -6.53 -6.71 -6.05
C PRO A 65 -6.99 -5.29 -5.68
N GLN A 66 -6.12 -4.28 -5.80
CA GLN A 66 -6.47 -2.87 -5.55
C GLN A 66 -6.96 -2.14 -6.81
N ARG A 67 -6.97 -2.78 -7.99
CA ARG A 67 -7.39 -2.13 -9.24
C ARG A 67 -8.81 -1.60 -9.18
N ALA A 68 -9.75 -2.39 -8.64
CA ALA A 68 -11.15 -1.97 -8.52
C ALA A 68 -11.30 -0.74 -7.63
N VAL A 69 -10.49 -0.62 -6.58
CA VAL A 69 -10.46 0.57 -5.72
C VAL A 69 -9.96 1.78 -6.50
N ARG A 70 -8.85 1.65 -7.26
CA ARG A 70 -8.32 2.73 -8.09
C ARG A 70 -9.32 3.16 -9.16
N GLN A 71 -9.92 2.22 -9.87
CA GLN A 71 -10.94 2.49 -10.88
C GLN A 71 -12.09 3.30 -10.29
N ARG A 72 -12.67 2.81 -9.18
CA ARG A 72 -13.81 3.46 -8.54
C ARG A 72 -13.48 4.86 -8.02
N ALA A 73 -12.27 5.06 -7.50
CA ALA A 73 -11.82 6.38 -7.08
C ALA A 73 -11.79 7.37 -8.26
N LEU A 74 -11.25 6.94 -9.40
CA LEU A 74 -11.18 7.76 -10.60
C LEU A 74 -12.58 8.05 -11.18
N GLU A 75 -13.49 7.08 -11.16
CA GLU A 75 -14.90 7.26 -11.55
C GLU A 75 -15.61 8.32 -10.68
N GLU A 76 -15.23 8.44 -9.41
CA GLU A 76 -15.76 9.43 -8.46
C GLU A 76 -14.94 10.73 -8.40
N GLY A 77 -14.08 10.99 -9.39
CA GLY A 77 -13.33 12.24 -9.49
C GLY A 77 -12.22 12.39 -8.43
N LYS A 78 -11.79 11.31 -7.77
CA LYS A 78 -10.72 11.34 -6.77
C LYS A 78 -9.35 11.17 -7.44
N VAL A 79 -8.35 11.90 -6.94
CA VAL A 79 -6.97 11.78 -7.40
C VAL A 79 -6.34 10.52 -6.79
N ILE A 80 -5.71 9.69 -7.62
CA ILE A 80 -4.93 8.52 -7.18
C ILE A 80 -3.44 8.81 -7.28
N TYR A 81 -2.70 8.50 -6.22
CA TYR A 81 -1.26 8.28 -6.29
C TYR A 81 -0.95 6.78 -6.22
N MET A 82 -0.24 6.30 -7.23
CA MET A 82 0.23 4.92 -7.30
C MET A 82 1.76 4.93 -7.32
N ALA A 83 2.39 4.13 -6.45
CA ALA A 83 3.84 4.01 -6.44
C ALA A 83 4.34 3.30 -7.71
N VAL A 84 5.46 3.79 -8.26
CA VAL A 84 6.23 3.08 -9.28
C VAL A 84 6.78 1.79 -8.66
N PRO A 85 6.63 0.62 -9.31
CA PRO A 85 7.13 -0.63 -8.77
C PRO A 85 8.59 -0.55 -8.33
N ARG A 86 8.84 -0.99 -7.09
CA ARG A 86 10.15 -0.98 -6.42
C ARG A 86 10.75 0.43 -6.19
N LEU A 87 9.98 1.51 -6.38
CA LEU A 87 10.47 2.89 -6.23
C LEU A 87 11.72 3.18 -7.08
N ARG A 88 11.85 2.48 -8.21
CA ARG A 88 13.08 2.47 -9.03
C ARG A 88 13.32 3.75 -9.84
N GLU A 89 12.37 4.67 -9.84
CA GLU A 89 12.43 5.91 -10.63
C GLU A 89 12.65 7.13 -9.73
N PRO A 90 13.34 8.18 -10.21
CA PRO A 90 13.48 9.45 -9.47
C PRO A 90 12.15 10.14 -9.15
N LYS A 91 11.12 9.90 -9.97
CA LYS A 91 9.72 10.27 -9.74
C LYS A 91 8.95 9.03 -9.27
N PRO A 92 8.94 8.73 -7.96
CA PRO A 92 8.56 7.42 -7.47
C PRO A 92 7.04 7.18 -7.42
N PHE A 93 6.23 8.19 -7.76
CA PHE A 93 4.78 8.09 -7.81
C PHE A 93 4.24 8.51 -9.18
N ILE A 94 3.08 7.97 -9.52
CA ILE A 94 2.28 8.36 -10.68
C ILE A 94 0.99 8.96 -10.15
N GLU A 95 0.71 10.20 -10.56
CA GLU A 95 -0.54 10.89 -10.35
C GLU A 95 -1.54 10.51 -11.44
N LEU A 96 -2.73 10.07 -11.04
CA LEU A 96 -3.89 9.88 -11.89
C LEU A 96 -4.95 10.88 -11.42
N ASP A 97 -5.04 12.00 -12.13
CA ASP A 97 -6.01 13.06 -11.88
C ASP A 97 -7.14 12.95 -12.92
N PRO A 98 -8.37 12.54 -12.52
CA PRO A 98 -9.48 12.36 -13.46
C PRO A 98 -9.77 13.57 -14.35
N SER A 99 -9.49 14.79 -13.87
CA SER A 99 -9.69 16.02 -14.66
C SER A 99 -8.69 16.20 -15.80
N LYS A 100 -7.60 15.42 -15.80
CA LYS A 100 -6.49 15.50 -16.78
C LYS A 100 -6.29 14.21 -17.58
N LEU A 101 -6.97 13.12 -17.22
CA LEU A 101 -6.82 11.83 -17.87
C LEU A 101 -7.44 11.84 -19.28
N GLN A 102 -6.65 11.44 -20.27
CA GLN A 102 -7.11 11.22 -21.65
C GLN A 102 -7.58 9.76 -21.88
N SER A 103 -8.09 9.10 -20.83
CA SER A 103 -8.55 7.71 -20.88
C SER A 103 -9.63 7.44 -19.86
N SER A 104 -10.38 6.35 -20.05
CA SER A 104 -11.37 5.91 -19.07
C SER A 104 -10.72 5.53 -17.73
N PRO A 105 -11.44 5.70 -16.60
CA PRO A 105 -11.01 5.21 -15.29
C PRO A 105 -10.60 3.73 -15.30
N TYR A 106 -11.31 2.89 -16.05
CA TYR A 106 -10.99 1.47 -16.21
C TYR A 106 -9.59 1.26 -16.80
N ASN A 107 -9.27 1.96 -17.89
CA ASN A 107 -7.96 1.83 -18.56
C ASN A 107 -6.84 2.38 -17.66
N ALA A 108 -7.01 3.58 -17.13
CA ALA A 108 -6.02 4.27 -16.29
C ALA A 108 -5.73 3.55 -14.97
N SER A 109 -6.68 2.81 -14.39
CA SER A 109 -6.52 2.13 -13.09
C SER A 109 -5.54 0.94 -13.08
N SER A 110 -5.19 0.40 -14.24
CA SER A 110 -4.21 -0.68 -14.36
C SER A 110 -2.78 -0.16 -14.20
N ILE A 111 -1.80 -1.03 -13.90
CA ILE A 111 -0.39 -0.59 -13.84
C ILE A 111 0.04 -0.01 -15.19
N LYS A 112 -0.16 -0.74 -16.28
CA LYS A 112 0.18 -0.29 -17.65
C LYS A 112 -0.52 1.01 -18.01
N GLY A 113 -1.81 1.12 -17.68
CA GLY A 113 -2.60 2.32 -17.94
C GLY A 113 -2.13 3.52 -17.12
N ALA A 114 -1.78 3.32 -15.86
CA ALA A 114 -1.26 4.40 -15.03
C ALA A 114 0.07 4.94 -15.58
N PHE A 115 0.97 4.08 -16.04
CA PHE A 115 2.20 4.51 -16.71
C PHE A 115 1.95 5.22 -18.04
N LYS A 116 0.89 4.85 -18.77
CA LYS A 116 0.56 5.43 -20.07
C LYS A 116 -0.16 6.79 -19.97
N TYR A 117 -1.08 6.91 -19.01
CA TYR A 117 -2.02 8.03 -18.93
C TYR A 117 -1.79 8.93 -17.71
N GLY A 118 -1.07 8.44 -16.71
CA GLY A 118 -0.74 9.20 -15.51
C GLY A 118 0.51 10.05 -15.67
N ARG A 119 0.70 10.96 -14.72
CA ARG A 119 1.84 11.88 -14.67
C ARG A 119 2.83 11.39 -13.62
N PRO A 120 4.08 11.05 -13.97
CA PRO A 120 5.12 10.79 -12.97
C PRO A 120 5.39 12.03 -12.12
N VAL A 121 5.52 11.87 -10.80
CA VAL A 121 5.72 12.95 -9.84
C VAL A 121 6.83 12.64 -8.83
N THR A 122 7.53 13.68 -8.39
CA THR A 122 8.43 13.64 -7.23
C THR A 122 7.62 13.62 -5.94
N LEU A 123 8.30 13.46 -4.80
CA LEU A 123 7.61 13.38 -3.50
C LEU A 123 6.99 14.71 -3.05
N ASP A 124 7.63 15.84 -3.40
CA ASP A 124 7.16 17.19 -3.09
C ASP A 124 5.90 17.56 -3.91
N GLU A 125 5.79 17.05 -5.14
CA GLU A 125 4.63 17.21 -6.02
C GLU A 125 3.39 16.42 -5.55
N VAL A 126 3.56 15.39 -4.70
CA VAL A 126 2.43 14.60 -4.17
C VAL A 126 1.55 15.49 -3.28
N LYS A 127 0.25 15.52 -3.54
CA LYS A 127 -0.73 16.20 -2.67
C LYS A 127 -0.87 15.47 -1.33
N ARG A 128 -1.42 16.15 -0.32
CA ARG A 128 -1.75 15.51 0.96
C ARG A 128 -2.70 14.33 0.72
N ILE A 129 -2.40 13.19 1.35
CA ILE A 129 -3.14 11.93 1.20
C ILE A 129 -4.22 11.84 2.28
N ASP A 130 -5.46 11.66 1.84
CA ASP A 130 -6.62 11.53 2.72
C ASP A 130 -6.88 10.07 3.11
N LEU A 131 -6.52 9.11 2.24
CA LEU A 131 -6.70 7.68 2.47
C LEU A 131 -5.56 6.87 1.86
N VAL A 132 -5.06 5.88 2.61
CA VAL A 132 -4.08 4.91 2.13
C VAL A 132 -4.75 3.54 1.98
N VAL A 133 -4.63 2.94 0.80
CA VAL A 133 -5.12 1.58 0.51
C VAL A 133 -3.93 0.67 0.20
N CYS A 134 -3.69 -0.27 1.10
CA CYS A 134 -2.57 -1.21 1.03
C CYS A 134 -2.99 -2.57 0.49
N GLY A 135 -2.12 -3.15 -0.34
CA GLY A 135 -2.17 -4.58 -0.63
C GLY A 135 -1.62 -5.41 0.52
N SER A 136 -2.25 -6.54 0.81
CA SER A 136 -1.87 -7.43 1.91
C SER A 136 -1.92 -8.90 1.48
N VAL A 137 -0.98 -9.70 1.97
CA VAL A 137 -1.03 -11.17 1.90
C VAL A 137 -1.86 -11.69 3.08
N ALA A 138 -1.52 -11.27 4.30
CA ALA A 138 -2.24 -11.64 5.51
C ALA A 138 -2.51 -10.41 6.37
N VAL A 139 -3.58 -10.46 7.16
CA VAL A 139 -3.97 -9.41 8.12
C VAL A 139 -4.57 -10.04 9.37
N ASN A 140 -4.66 -9.30 10.48
CA ASN A 140 -5.43 -9.75 11.64
C ASN A 140 -6.26 -8.61 12.25
N ARG A 141 -7.17 -8.96 13.15
CA ARG A 141 -8.08 -8.01 13.83
C ARG A 141 -7.40 -7.10 14.86
N ARG A 142 -6.08 -7.23 15.07
CA ARG A 142 -5.26 -6.27 15.83
C ARG A 142 -4.65 -5.18 14.94
N GLY A 143 -4.87 -5.24 13.63
CA GLY A 143 -4.34 -4.27 12.67
C GLY A 143 -2.94 -4.59 12.16
N ALA A 144 -2.42 -5.79 12.44
CA ALA A 144 -1.18 -6.26 11.82
C ALA A 144 -1.42 -6.58 10.34
N ARG A 145 -0.40 -6.31 9.52
CA ARG A 145 -0.44 -6.50 8.08
C ARG A 145 0.84 -7.13 7.59
N LEU A 146 0.72 -8.13 6.74
CA LEU A 146 1.84 -8.76 6.06
C LEU A 146 1.76 -8.49 4.56
N GLY A 147 2.74 -7.76 4.02
CA GLY A 147 2.93 -7.61 2.57
C GLY A 147 3.63 -8.81 1.93
N LYS A 148 3.86 -8.75 0.60
CA LYS A 148 4.51 -9.82 -0.19
C LYS A 148 6.01 -10.05 0.07
N GLY A 149 6.67 -9.22 0.89
CA GLY A 149 8.08 -9.41 1.29
C GLY A 149 9.05 -8.30 0.90
N GLY A 150 8.75 -7.51 -0.14
CA GLY A 150 9.70 -6.48 -0.60
C GLY A 150 9.82 -5.22 0.28
N GLY A 151 8.94 -5.02 1.27
CA GLY A 151 8.93 -3.84 2.16
C GLY A 151 8.72 -2.48 1.45
N TYR A 152 8.30 -2.47 0.18
CA TYR A 152 8.14 -1.23 -0.59
C TYR A 152 6.91 -0.43 -0.14
N SER A 153 5.79 -1.08 0.20
CA SER A 153 4.59 -0.36 0.68
C SER A 153 4.85 0.41 1.98
N ASP A 154 5.64 -0.16 2.87
CA ASP A 154 6.02 0.46 4.14
C ASP A 154 6.99 1.63 3.90
N LEU A 155 7.91 1.48 2.94
CA LEU A 155 8.82 2.54 2.51
C LEU A 155 8.12 3.69 1.78
N GLU A 156 7.14 3.39 0.91
CA GLU A 156 6.26 4.37 0.27
C GLU A 156 5.57 5.25 1.32
N PHE A 157 5.03 4.62 2.38
CA PHE A 157 4.42 5.33 3.49
C PHE A 157 5.44 6.18 4.25
N ALA A 158 6.60 5.62 4.59
CA ALA A 158 7.67 6.32 5.28
C ALA A 158 8.14 7.58 4.54
N LEU A 159 8.34 7.49 3.22
CA LEU A 159 8.71 8.62 2.35
C LEU A 159 7.64 9.73 2.42
N LEU A 160 6.37 9.37 2.25
CA LEU A 160 5.26 10.32 2.28
C LEU A 160 4.98 10.87 3.69
N ARG A 161 5.37 10.15 4.76
CA ARG A 161 5.34 10.64 6.14
C ARG A 161 6.42 11.69 6.39
N GLU A 162 7.65 11.46 5.95
CA GLU A 162 8.74 12.45 6.06
C GLU A 162 8.40 13.74 5.30
N GLU A 163 7.75 13.61 4.13
CA GLU A 163 7.28 14.74 3.32
C GLU A 163 5.97 15.37 3.80
N ARG A 164 5.47 14.95 4.97
CA ARG A 164 4.23 15.46 5.59
C ARG A 164 2.99 15.32 4.70
N LYS A 165 3.03 14.46 3.68
CA LYS A 165 1.90 14.17 2.79
C LYS A 165 0.90 13.22 3.44
N ILE A 166 1.36 12.34 4.33
CA ILE A 166 0.52 11.49 5.18
C ILE A 166 0.59 11.99 6.62
N SER A 167 -0.55 12.05 7.32
CA SER A 167 -0.62 12.44 8.73
C SER A 167 -0.72 11.23 9.68
N GLY A 168 -0.57 11.46 10.99
CA GLY A 168 -0.79 10.43 12.01
C GLY A 168 -2.25 9.97 12.10
N GLN A 169 -3.19 10.71 11.51
CA GLN A 169 -4.63 10.43 11.50
C GLN A 169 -5.14 9.89 10.17
N THR A 170 -4.36 9.97 9.08
CA THR A 170 -4.76 9.48 7.76
C THR A 170 -5.16 8.00 7.86
N PRO A 171 -6.40 7.61 7.50
CA PRO A 171 -6.82 6.22 7.54
C PRO A 171 -5.99 5.32 6.61
N ILE A 172 -5.65 4.14 7.09
CA ILE A 172 -4.93 3.10 6.36
C ILE A 172 -5.83 1.87 6.32
N VAL A 173 -6.23 1.45 5.12
CA VAL A 173 -7.15 0.32 4.93
C VAL A 173 -6.57 -0.69 3.97
N THR A 174 -7.16 -1.88 3.94
CA THR A 174 -6.81 -2.92 2.96
C THR A 174 -8.06 -3.65 2.51
N THR A 175 -7.99 -4.20 1.30
CA THR A 175 -9.02 -5.07 0.73
C THR A 175 -8.45 -6.48 0.63
N VAL A 176 -9.11 -7.46 1.24
CA VAL A 176 -8.65 -8.85 1.29
C VAL A 176 -9.81 -9.82 1.19
N HIS A 177 -9.53 -11.06 0.80
CA HIS A 177 -10.45 -12.18 0.96
C HIS A 177 -10.52 -12.58 2.47
N PRO A 178 -11.67 -13.05 3.00
CA PRO A 178 -11.77 -13.48 4.40
C PRO A 178 -10.72 -14.51 4.84
N LEU A 179 -10.32 -15.42 3.94
CA LEU A 179 -9.24 -16.41 4.18
C LEU A 179 -7.84 -15.80 4.43
N GLN A 180 -7.66 -14.50 4.20
CA GLN A 180 -6.42 -13.78 4.49
C GLN A 180 -6.42 -13.17 5.91
N ILE A 181 -7.54 -13.29 6.64
CA ILE A 181 -7.69 -12.78 8.01
C ILE A 181 -7.33 -13.89 8.99
N PHE A 182 -6.31 -13.62 9.81
CA PHE A 182 -5.84 -14.52 10.84
C PHE A 182 -6.46 -14.13 12.18
N ASP A 183 -6.83 -15.14 12.97
CA ASP A 183 -7.26 -14.96 14.35
C ASP A 183 -6.06 -14.89 15.33
N THR A 184 -4.87 -15.28 14.86
CA THR A 184 -3.63 -15.25 15.64
C THR A 184 -2.80 -13.99 15.39
N ASP A 185 -1.74 -13.82 16.20
CA ASP A 185 -0.76 -12.75 15.96
C ASP A 185 0.01 -12.93 14.68
N LEU A 186 0.18 -11.82 13.96
CA LEU A 186 1.11 -11.72 12.84
C LEU A 186 2.36 -10.97 13.31
N PRO A 187 3.56 -11.42 12.91
CA PRO A 187 4.79 -10.73 13.26
C PRO A 187 4.83 -9.33 12.65
N MET A 188 5.07 -8.33 13.50
CA MET A 188 5.20 -6.92 13.15
C MET A 188 6.59 -6.42 13.55
N THR A 189 7.15 -5.53 12.74
CA THR A 189 8.39 -4.80 12.97
C THR A 189 8.10 -3.30 12.99
N GLU A 190 9.00 -2.50 13.56
CA GLU A 190 8.76 -1.07 13.81
C GLU A 190 8.44 -0.23 12.55
N HIS A 191 8.84 -0.70 11.37
CA HIS A 191 8.57 -0.03 10.11
C HIS A 191 7.27 -0.47 9.44
N ASP A 192 6.63 -1.56 9.89
CA ASP A 192 5.39 -2.06 9.30
C ASP A 192 4.23 -1.10 9.59
N ILE A 193 3.45 -0.77 8.55
CA ILE A 193 2.28 0.11 8.70
C ILE A 193 1.05 -0.66 9.24
N PRO A 194 0.48 -0.24 10.37
CA PRO A 194 -0.73 -0.88 10.89
C PRO A 194 -1.99 -0.38 10.19
N LEU A 195 -3.01 -1.24 10.17
CA LEU A 195 -4.31 -0.98 9.56
C LEU A 195 -5.27 -0.31 10.54
N ASN A 196 -6.15 0.54 10.01
CA ASN A 196 -7.33 1.07 10.69
C ASN A 196 -8.61 0.32 10.35
N ALA A 197 -8.67 -0.33 9.19
CA ALA A 197 -9.79 -1.18 8.82
C ALA A 197 -9.37 -2.28 7.84
N ILE A 198 -10.06 -3.41 7.92
CA ILE A 198 -10.02 -4.49 6.93
C ILE A 198 -11.34 -4.46 6.17
N VAL A 199 -11.28 -4.48 4.84
CA VAL A 199 -12.45 -4.56 3.98
C VAL A 199 -12.49 -5.92 3.31
N THR A 200 -13.57 -6.66 3.53
CA THR A 200 -13.86 -7.93 2.87
C THR A 200 -14.95 -7.74 1.82
N PRO A 201 -15.31 -8.77 1.05
CA PRO A 201 -16.48 -8.71 0.18
C PRO A 201 -17.81 -8.56 0.93
N ASP A 202 -17.85 -8.72 2.26
CA ASP A 202 -19.11 -8.74 3.01
C ASP A 202 -19.23 -7.62 4.03
N GLU A 203 -18.11 -7.08 4.52
CA GLU A 203 -18.12 -6.09 5.59
C GLU A 203 -16.87 -5.19 5.62
N ILE A 204 -16.96 -4.14 6.45
CA ILE A 204 -15.82 -3.33 6.90
C ILE A 204 -15.60 -3.65 8.38
N ILE A 205 -14.41 -4.11 8.71
CA ILE A 205 -13.99 -4.40 10.08
C ILE A 205 -13.11 -3.23 10.56
N PRO A 206 -13.65 -2.28 11.35
CA PRO A 206 -12.85 -1.22 11.96
C PRO A 206 -11.92 -1.79 13.05
N LEU A 207 -10.71 -1.26 13.13
CA LEU A 207 -9.67 -1.76 14.04
C LEU A 207 -9.30 -0.69 15.07
N LYS A 208 -9.17 -1.11 16.33
CA LYS A 208 -8.64 -0.25 17.38
C LYS A 208 -7.11 -0.17 17.24
N PRO A 209 -6.49 1.02 17.41
CA PRO A 209 -5.04 1.15 17.33
C PRO A 209 -4.33 0.27 18.36
N HIS A 210 -3.57 -0.71 17.89
CA HIS A 210 -2.75 -1.59 18.74
C HIS A 210 -1.25 -1.41 18.51
N TYR A 211 -0.86 -0.87 17.35
CA TYR A 211 0.53 -0.64 16.97
C TYR A 211 0.80 0.83 16.71
N ARG A 212 2.03 1.27 17.01
CA ARG A 212 2.49 2.61 16.65
C ARG A 212 2.73 2.68 15.16
N ARG A 213 2.36 3.81 14.54
CA ARG A 213 2.67 4.07 13.13
C ARG A 213 4.14 4.46 12.99
N PRO A 214 4.81 4.07 11.89
CA PRO A 214 6.17 4.51 11.61
C PRO A 214 6.20 6.03 11.42
N LYS A 215 7.21 6.68 12.00
CA LYS A 215 7.37 8.16 11.97
C LYS A 215 8.01 8.66 10.68
N GLY A 216 8.71 7.79 9.95
CA GLY A 216 9.48 8.11 8.76
C GLY A 216 10.34 6.91 8.36
N ILE A 217 11.48 7.16 7.74
CA ILE A 217 12.39 6.11 7.29
C ILE A 217 13.33 5.69 8.43
N TYR A 218 13.34 4.40 8.75
CA TYR A 218 14.28 3.78 9.68
C TYR A 218 15.53 3.33 8.93
N TRP A 219 16.48 4.24 8.75
CA TRP A 219 17.66 4.05 7.92
C TRP A 219 18.55 2.87 8.38
N HIS A 220 18.59 2.59 9.68
CA HIS A 220 19.34 1.47 10.25
C HIS A 220 18.78 0.09 9.88
N LEU A 221 17.53 0.02 9.41
CA LEU A 221 16.89 -1.22 8.96
C LEU A 221 16.99 -1.44 7.45
N LEU A 222 17.54 -0.48 6.70
CA LEU A 222 17.64 -0.57 5.24
C LEU A 222 19.02 -1.12 4.83
N PRO A 223 19.06 -2.27 4.13
CA PRO A 223 20.30 -2.76 3.52
C PRO A 223 20.87 -1.74 2.53
N ALA A 224 22.19 -1.67 2.42
CA ALA A 224 22.87 -0.75 1.50
C ALA A 224 22.38 -0.91 0.06
N GLU A 225 22.29 -2.16 -0.41
CA GLU A 225 21.77 -2.49 -1.75
C GLU A 225 20.37 -1.92 -2.02
N LYS A 226 19.50 -1.90 -0.99
CA LYS A 226 18.15 -1.35 -1.12
C LYS A 226 18.14 0.18 -1.18
N ILE A 227 19.08 0.83 -0.49
CA ILE A 227 19.26 2.28 -0.59
C ILE A 227 19.74 2.61 -2.01
N ASP A 228 20.76 1.91 -2.49
CA ASP A 228 21.41 2.17 -3.77
C ASP A 228 20.46 1.92 -4.95
N ALA A 229 19.57 0.92 -4.84
CA ALA A 229 18.56 0.61 -5.85
C ALA A 229 17.38 1.60 -5.92
N ILE A 230 17.23 2.51 -4.96
CA ILE A 230 16.09 3.44 -4.87
C ILE A 230 16.60 4.87 -4.97
N PRO A 231 16.45 5.54 -6.15
CA PRO A 231 17.03 6.86 -6.40
C PRO A 231 16.67 7.92 -5.35
N VAL A 232 15.42 7.92 -4.87
CA VAL A 232 14.97 8.87 -3.86
C VAL A 232 15.58 8.63 -2.47
N LEU A 233 16.04 7.42 -2.16
CA LEU A 233 16.78 7.15 -0.93
C LEU A 233 18.23 7.61 -1.06
N MET A 234 18.87 7.37 -2.20
CA MET A 234 20.23 7.85 -2.47
C MET A 234 20.32 9.37 -2.33
N ALA A 235 19.45 10.10 -3.02
CA ALA A 235 19.42 11.57 -2.96
C ALA A 235 19.21 12.10 -1.52
N ARG A 236 18.36 11.43 -0.73
CA ARG A 236 18.15 11.77 0.69
C ARG A 236 19.36 11.49 1.56
N LYS A 237 20.03 10.35 1.36
CA LYS A 237 21.23 9.95 2.11
C LYS A 237 22.37 10.96 1.88
N GLU A 238 22.57 11.39 0.64
CA GLU A 238 23.55 12.43 0.29
C GLU A 238 23.22 13.78 0.92
N THR A 239 21.96 14.20 0.86
CA THR A 239 21.50 15.45 1.48
C THR A 239 21.72 15.44 2.99
N LYS A 240 21.45 14.32 3.66
CA LYS A 240 21.72 14.15 5.10
C LYS A 240 23.21 14.26 5.41
N LYS A 241 24.08 13.57 4.65
CA LYS A 241 25.54 13.65 4.82
C LYS A 241 26.07 15.08 4.69
N ARG A 242 25.62 15.82 3.66
CA ARG A 242 26.02 17.22 3.44
C ARG A 242 25.59 18.15 4.59
N ARG A 243 24.40 17.93 5.17
CA ARG A 243 23.92 18.70 6.33
C ARG A 243 24.76 18.44 7.58
N THR A 244 25.13 17.19 7.84
CA THR A 244 25.97 16.83 8.99
C THR A 244 27.40 17.34 8.85
N GLN A 245 27.95 17.40 7.63
CA GLN A 245 29.28 17.95 7.36
C GLN A 245 29.33 19.48 7.46
N LYS A 246 28.24 20.19 7.17
CA LYS A 246 28.14 21.66 7.33
C LYS A 246 27.90 22.12 8.78
N GLN A 247 27.62 21.18 9.70
CA GLN A 247 27.37 21.45 11.12
C GLN A 247 28.56 21.05 12.02
N LYS A 248 29.63 20.53 11.43
CA LYS A 248 30.92 20.27 12.07
C LYS A 248 31.93 21.28 11.57
#